data_AF-A0A9E1ZJB6-F1
#
_entry.id   AF-A0A9E1ZJB6-F1
#
_cell.length_a   1.000
_cell.length_b   1.000
_cell.length_c   1.000
_cell.angle_alpha   90.00
_cell.angle_beta   90.00
_cell.angle_gamma   90.00
#
_symmetry.space_group_name_H-M   'P 1'
#
loop_
_entity.id
_entity.type
_entity.pdbx_description
1 polymer ?
#
loop_
_entity_poly.entity_id
_entity_poly.type
_entity_poly.pdbx_seq_one_letter_code
_entity_poly.pdbx_strand_id
1 'polypeptide(L)'
;MIAKKDARLLRKYFILTYLIFWLLLALTGYMISIEVPELMQTIMKNVDAWTPTFVILIMFKKLYPGMTFKEYMKLHFMKKINPRDFLVSFLLQAFIVAAAILSFF
;
A
#
# COMPACT_ATOMS: atom_id res chain seq x y z
N MET A 1 -6.74 -29.19 2.96
CA MET A 1 -7.98 -28.57 2.42
C MET A 1 -8.11 -27.07 2.73
N ILE A 2 -7.00 -26.32 2.82
CA ILE A 2 -6.97 -24.89 3.20
C ILE A 2 -7.12 -23.96 1.96
N ALA A 3 -6.80 -24.45 0.75
CA ALA A 3 -6.68 -23.61 -0.45
C ALA A 3 -7.95 -22.89 -0.93
N LYS A 4 -9.15 -23.51 -0.84
CA LYS A 4 -10.35 -22.96 -1.51
C LYS A 4 -10.97 -21.78 -0.77
N LYS A 5 -10.86 -21.76 0.56
CA LYS A 5 -11.35 -20.66 1.41
C LYS A 5 -10.44 -19.44 1.28
N ASP A 6 -9.13 -19.66 1.30
CA ASP A 6 -8.13 -18.59 1.21
C ASP A 6 -8.14 -17.94 -0.18
N ALA A 7 -8.25 -18.74 -1.25
CA ALA A 7 -8.41 -18.21 -2.60
C ALA A 7 -9.68 -17.34 -2.75
N ARG A 8 -10.78 -17.70 -2.07
CA ARG A 8 -12.01 -16.89 -2.08
C ARG A 8 -11.81 -15.58 -1.32
N LEU A 9 -11.10 -15.60 -0.19
CA LEU A 9 -10.79 -14.41 0.60
C LEU A 9 -9.85 -13.46 -0.17
N LEU A 10 -8.82 -14.00 -0.81
CA LEU A 10 -7.91 -13.25 -1.69
C LEU A 10 -8.66 -12.64 -2.89
N ARG A 11 -9.55 -13.40 -3.54
CA ARG A 11 -10.39 -12.85 -4.62
C ARG A 11 -11.25 -11.69 -4.13
N LYS A 12 -11.88 -11.82 -2.96
CA LYS A 12 -12.67 -10.73 -2.36
C LYS A 12 -11.80 -9.52 -2.03
N TYR A 13 -10.59 -9.74 -1.52
CA TYR A 13 -9.60 -8.71 -1.28
C TYR A 13 -9.28 -7.94 -2.56
N PHE A 14 -8.87 -8.62 -3.64
CA PHE A 14 -8.56 -7.95 -4.91
C PHE A 14 -9.74 -7.18 -5.48
N ILE A 15 -10.94 -7.79 -5.50
CA ILE A 15 -12.14 -7.11 -5.99
C ILE A 15 -12.40 -5.84 -5.18
N LEU A 16 -12.34 -5.90 -3.85
CA LEU A 16 -12.60 -4.74 -3.01
C LEU A 16 -11.52 -3.66 -3.17
N THR A 17 -10.25 -4.05 -3.27
CA THR A 17 -9.13 -3.14 -3.55
C THR A 17 -9.33 -2.39 -4.86
N TYR A 18 -9.65 -3.09 -5.95
CA TYR A 18 -9.88 -2.42 -7.23
C TYR A 18 -11.13 -1.54 -7.21
N LEU A 19 -12.22 -1.97 -6.56
CA LEU A 19 -13.43 -1.16 -6.44
C LEU A 19 -13.17 0.16 -5.70
N ILE A 20 -12.48 0.10 -4.55
CA ILE A 20 -12.13 1.31 -3.79
C ILE A 20 -11.13 2.17 -4.58
N PHE A 21 -10.15 1.54 -5.23
CA PHE A 21 -9.15 2.27 -6.00
C PHE A 21 -9.79 3.05 -7.15
N TRP A 22 -10.68 2.43 -7.92
CA TRP A 22 -11.38 3.13 -9.01
C TRP A 22 -12.28 4.25 -8.51
N LEU A 23 -12.92 4.08 -7.35
CA LEU A 23 -13.74 5.12 -6.74
C LEU A 23 -12.89 6.31 -6.29
N LEU A 24 -11.77 6.07 -5.59
CA LEU A 24 -10.88 7.12 -5.15
C LEU A 24 -10.18 7.80 -6.34
N LEU A 25 -9.77 7.04 -7.36
CA LEU A 25 -9.20 7.58 -8.59
C LEU A 25 -10.19 8.48 -9.34
N ALA A 26 -11.46 8.08 -9.43
CA ALA A 26 -12.50 8.93 -10.02
C ALA A 26 -12.69 10.23 -9.23
N LEU A 27 -12.65 10.16 -7.89
CA LEU A 27 -12.70 11.33 -7.02
C LEU A 27 -11.47 12.23 -7.22
N THR A 28 -10.26 11.67 -7.31
CA THR A 28 -9.02 12.40 -7.59
C THR A 28 -9.10 13.09 -8.95
N GLY A 29 -9.58 12.39 -9.99
CA GLY A 29 -9.80 12.97 -11.32
C GLY A 29 -10.80 14.12 -11.29
N TYR A 30 -11.89 13.97 -10.54
CA TYR A 30 -12.86 15.05 -10.35
C TYR A 30 -12.25 16.25 -9.63
N MET A 31 -11.47 16.04 -8.56
CA MET A 31 -10.78 17.13 -7.85
C MET A 31 -9.82 17.90 -8.75
N ILE A 32 -9.13 17.21 -9.65
CA ILE A 32 -8.26 17.84 -10.65
C ILE A 32 -9.09 18.69 -11.62
N SER A 33 -10.25 18.19 -12.07
CA SER A 33 -11.12 18.89 -13.03
C SER A 33 -11.70 20.21 -12.50
N ILE A 34 -11.86 20.35 -11.18
CA ILE A 34 -12.33 21.57 -10.52
C ILE A 34 -11.17 22.44 -9.99
N GLU A 35 -9.93 22.17 -10.42
CA GLU A 35 -8.73 22.95 -10.08
C GLU A 35 -8.47 23.11 -8.58
N VAL A 36 -8.77 22.07 -7.79
CA VAL A 36 -8.44 22.03 -6.35
C VAL A 36 -6.91 22.20 -6.17
N PRO A 37 -6.42 22.87 -5.10
CA PRO A 37 -4.99 23.10 -4.88
C PRO A 37 -4.11 21.85 -5.04
N GLU A 38 -2.93 22.01 -5.64
CA GLU A 38 -2.00 20.90 -5.95
C GLU A 38 -1.63 20.06 -4.72
N LEU A 39 -1.53 20.70 -3.55
CA LEU A 39 -1.27 20.01 -2.28
C LEU A 39 -2.36 18.97 -2.00
N MET A 40 -3.62 19.34 -2.17
CA MET A 40 -4.76 18.46 -1.94
C MET A 40 -4.82 17.35 -2.99
N GLN A 41 -4.50 17.65 -4.25
CA GLN A 41 -4.38 16.62 -5.30
C GLN A 41 -3.26 15.61 -4.96
N THR A 42 -2.12 16.08 -4.46
CA THR A 42 -0.98 15.23 -4.08
C THR A 42 -1.33 14.34 -2.88
N ILE A 43 -2.00 14.90 -1.87
CA ILE A 43 -2.51 14.11 -0.74
C ILE A 43 -3.46 13.03 -1.25
N MET A 44 -4.38 13.38 -2.14
CA MET A 44 -5.35 12.43 -2.66
C MET A 44 -4.69 11.29 -3.47
N LYS A 45 -3.70 11.60 -4.31
CA LYS A 45 -2.89 10.59 -5.02
C LYS A 45 -2.17 9.64 -4.05
N ASN A 46 -1.68 10.15 -2.91
CA ASN A 46 -1.08 9.30 -1.87
C ASN A 46 -2.13 8.42 -1.19
N VAL A 47 -3.33 8.94 -0.95
CA VAL A 47 -4.47 8.16 -0.43
C VAL A 47 -4.86 7.04 -1.40
N ASP A 48 -4.91 7.32 -2.72
CA ASP A 48 -5.15 6.31 -3.76
C ASP A 48 -4.15 5.16 -3.68
N ALA A 49 -2.85 5.48 -3.56
CA ALA A 49 -1.78 4.48 -3.44
C ALA A 49 -1.92 3.59 -2.19
N TRP A 50 -2.58 4.08 -1.14
CA TRP A 50 -2.80 3.35 0.12
C TRP A 50 -4.07 2.49 0.12
N THR A 51 -4.81 2.45 -0.99
CA THR A 51 -6.02 1.62 -1.11
C THR A 51 -5.84 0.17 -0.64
N PRO A 52 -4.79 -0.56 -1.05
CA PRO A 52 -4.60 -1.94 -0.59
C PRO A 52 -4.49 -2.04 0.94
N THR A 53 -3.80 -1.09 1.57
CA THR A 53 -3.65 -1.02 3.04
C THR A 53 -5.00 -0.79 3.71
N PHE A 54 -5.82 0.15 3.21
CA PHE A 54 -7.16 0.38 3.75
C PHE A 54 -8.03 -0.87 3.64
N VAL A 55 -7.96 -1.58 2.51
CA VAL A 55 -8.71 -2.83 2.32
C VAL A 55 -8.21 -3.94 3.25
N ILE A 56 -6.91 -4.07 3.46
CA ILE A 56 -6.36 -5.00 4.47
C ILE A 56 -6.95 -4.67 5.84
N LEU A 57 -6.99 -3.41 6.24
CA LEU A 57 -7.55 -2.98 7.53
C LEU A 57 -9.05 -3.31 7.65
N ILE A 58 -9.83 -3.02 6.60
CA ILE A 58 -11.27 -3.34 6.55
C ILE A 58 -11.52 -4.85 6.61
N MET A 59 -10.72 -5.62 5.88
CA MET A 59 -10.84 -7.08 5.81
C MET A 59 -10.02 -7.81 6.86
N PHE A 60 -9.35 -7.12 7.78
CA PHE A 60 -8.32 -7.69 8.64
C PHE A 60 -8.82 -8.91 9.42
N LYS A 61 -9.98 -8.78 10.08
CA LYS A 61 -10.61 -9.88 10.84
C LYS A 61 -11.03 -11.08 9.98
N LYS A 62 -11.25 -10.87 8.67
CA LYS A 62 -11.61 -11.92 7.70
C LYS A 62 -10.38 -12.61 7.12
N LEU A 63 -9.28 -11.86 6.94
CA LEU A 63 -8.01 -12.37 6.42
C LEU A 63 -7.21 -13.10 7.51
N TYR A 64 -7.22 -12.58 8.74
CA TYR A 64 -6.48 -13.12 9.89
C TYR A 64 -7.45 -13.37 11.06
N PRO A 65 -8.31 -14.39 10.96
CA PRO A 65 -9.25 -14.71 12.04
C PRO A 65 -8.50 -15.13 13.31
N GLY A 66 -8.92 -14.58 14.46
CA GLY A 66 -8.32 -14.91 15.76
C GLY A 66 -7.02 -14.17 16.09
N MET A 67 -6.56 -13.27 15.22
CA MET A 67 -5.39 -12.43 15.47
C MET A 67 -5.82 -10.96 15.58
N THR A 68 -5.27 -10.23 16.55
CA THR A 68 -5.45 -8.77 16.63
C THR A 68 -4.45 -8.05 15.74
N PHE A 69 -4.78 -6.82 15.32
CA PHE A 69 -3.87 -6.02 14.49
C PHE A 69 -2.52 -5.76 15.19
N LYS A 70 -2.54 -5.55 16.52
CA LYS A 70 -1.34 -5.36 17.33
C LYS A 70 -0.44 -6.60 17.31
N GLU A 71 -1.02 -7.79 17.44
CA GLU A 71 -0.26 -9.05 17.38
C GLU A 71 0.35 -9.26 15.99
N TYR A 72 -0.41 -8.98 14.93
CA TYR A 72 0.10 -9.04 13.56
C TYR A 72 1.28 -8.09 13.35
N MET A 73 1.17 -6.83 13.81
CA MET A 73 2.26 -5.86 13.72
C MET A 73 3.51 -6.35 14.49
N LYS A 74 3.31 -6.90 15.69
CA LYS A 74 4.42 -7.45 16.48
C LYS A 74 5.08 -8.65 15.81
N LEU A 75 4.29 -9.54 15.21
CA LEU A 75 4.79 -10.76 14.58
C LEU A 75 5.59 -10.45 13.30
N HIS A 76 5.11 -9.53 12.47
CA HIS A 76 5.65 -9.28 11.14
C HIS A 76 6.64 -8.11 11.08
N PHE A 77 6.46 -7.08 11.91
CA PHE A 77 7.20 -5.81 11.79
C PHE A 77 8.11 -5.49 12.98
N MET A 78 7.91 -6.12 14.13
CA MET A 78 8.78 -5.90 15.30
C MET A 78 9.97 -6.88 15.38
N LYS A 79 10.15 -7.73 14.36
CA LYS A 79 11.36 -8.55 14.25
C LYS A 79 12.55 -7.62 13.96
N LYS A 80 13.70 -7.86 14.60
CA LYS A 80 14.92 -7.10 14.34
C LYS A 80 15.27 -7.19 12.85
N ILE A 81 15.34 -6.04 12.19
CA ILE A 81 15.79 -5.94 10.81
C ILE A 81 17.28 -6.29 10.77
N ASN A 82 17.68 -7.14 9.84
CA ASN A 82 19.09 -7.44 9.64
C ASN A 82 19.79 -6.19 9.09
N PRO A 83 20.89 -5.70 9.70
CA PRO A 83 21.64 -4.55 9.19
C PRO A 83 22.02 -4.69 7.71
N ARG A 84 22.24 -5.92 7.23
CA ARG A 84 22.51 -6.20 5.81
C ARG A 84 21.33 -5.85 4.91
N ASP A 85 20.12 -6.25 5.28
CA ASP A 85 18.91 -5.98 4.49
C ASP A 85 18.64 -4.48 4.42
N PHE A 86 18.89 -3.77 5.52
CA PHE A 86 18.83 -2.31 5.56
C PHE A 86 19.88 -1.69 4.63
N LEU A 87 21.15 -2.11 4.72
CA LEU A 87 22.23 -1.56 3.91
C LEU A 87 21.99 -1.77 2.41
N VAL A 88 21.52 -2.95 2.00
CA VAL A 88 21.19 -3.22 0.59
C VAL A 88 20.06 -2.31 0.11
N SER A 89 18.99 -2.17 0.91
CA SER A 89 17.87 -1.30 0.57
C SER A 89 18.27 0.17 0.46
N PHE A 90 19.14 0.62 1.38
CA PHE A 90 19.69 1.97 1.38
C PHE A 90 20.57 2.24 0.17
N LEU A 91 21.50 1.33 -0.14
CA LEU A 91 22.38 1.46 -1.32
C LEU A 91 21.57 1.46 -2.63
N LEU A 92 20.52 0.65 -2.72
CA LEU A 92 19.62 0.64 -3.87
C LEU A 92 18.91 1.99 -4.03
N GLN A 93 18.37 2.54 -2.95
CA GLN A 93 17.71 3.85 -2.98
C GLN A 93 18.70 4.97 -3.34
N ALA A 94 19.90 4.98 -2.75
CA ALA A 94 20.94 5.95 -3.07
C ALA A 94 21.36 5.86 -4.54
N PHE A 95 21.49 4.64 -5.07
CA PHE A 95 21.82 4.39 -6.47
C PHE A 95 20.73 4.92 -7.42
N ILE A 96 19.45 4.64 -7.14
CA ILE A 96 18.32 5.13 -7.94
C ILE A 96 18.32 6.67 -7.96
N VAL A 97 18.52 7.31 -6.81
CA VAL A 97 18.57 8.78 -6.73
C VAL A 97 19.76 9.34 -7.50
N ALA A 98 20.95 8.75 -7.35
CA ALA A 98 22.14 9.18 -8.09
C ALA A 98 21.96 9.04 -9.60
N ALA A 99 21.41 7.91 -10.06
CA ALA A 99 21.12 7.67 -11.47
C ALA A 99 20.08 8.65 -12.02
N ALA A 100 19.01 8.92 -11.25
CA ALA A 100 18.01 9.91 -11.63
C ALA A 100 18.64 11.29 -11.80
N ILE A 101 19.43 11.77 -10.83
CA ILE A 101 20.11 13.06 -10.91
C ILE A 101 21.02 13.12 -12.14
N LEU A 102 21.87 12.11 -12.35
CA LEU A 102 22.75 12.04 -13.52
C LEU A 102 22.01 11.99 -14.85
N SER A 103 20.80 11.45 -14.90
CA SER A 103 19.99 11.41 -16.13
C SER A 103 19.30 12.73 -16.49
N PHE A 104 19.19 13.65 -15.53
CA PHE A 104 18.63 14.99 -15.73
C PHE A 104 19.71 16.05 -16.04
N PHE A 105 20.99 15.68 -15.98
CA PHE A 105 22.14 16.47 -16.44
C PHE A 105 22.62 15.99 -17.81
#